data_AF-A0A838IGU0-F1
#
_entry.id   AF-A0A838IGU0-F1
#
_cell.length_a   1.000
_cell.length_b   1.000
_cell.length_c   1.000
_cell.angle_alpha   90.00
_cell.angle_beta   90.00
_cell.angle_gamma   90.00
#
_symmetry.space_group_name_H-M   'P 1'
#
loop_
_entity.id
_entity.type
_entity.pdbx_description
1 polymer ?
#
loop_
_entity_poly.entity_id
_entity_poly.type
_entity_poly.pdbx_seq_one_letter_code
_entity_poly.pdbx_strand_id
1 'polypeptide(L)'
;MTIEIQNVVFLNMEGILLVEFAIELAKWLRQVREGRFRNFYYASMDFEIEPIFALFFNDSWDGFVPASVWSDKQPSVISPDTAICAAEKYIRELAVHLNPLCQDSCRLY
;
A
#
# COMPACT_ATOMS: atom_id res chain seq x y z
N MET A 1 2.97 7.43 -8.40
CA MET A 1 2.09 7.27 -7.21
C MET A 1 2.90 6.63 -6.10
N THR A 2 2.74 7.06 -4.84
CA THR A 2 3.62 6.64 -3.74
C THR A 2 2.87 6.02 -2.55
N ILE A 3 3.53 5.09 -1.85
CA ILE A 3 3.16 4.74 -0.46
C ILE A 3 4.16 5.40 0.45
N GLU A 4 3.64 6.16 1.40
CA GLU A 4 4.41 6.80 2.46
C GLU A 4 3.97 6.29 3.82
N ILE A 5 4.94 5.83 4.61
CA ILE A 5 4.73 5.35 5.98
C ILE A 5 5.68 6.15 6.87
N GLN A 6 5.14 6.88 7.85
CA GLN A 6 5.94 7.72 8.76
C GLN A 6 6.91 8.66 8.03
N ASN A 7 6.47 9.31 6.95
CA ASN A 7 7.27 10.19 6.09
C ASN A 7 8.45 9.49 5.36
N VAL A 8 8.36 8.18 5.15
CA VAL A 8 9.31 7.39 4.37
C VAL A 8 8.58 6.81 3.17
N VAL A 9 9.14 6.98 1.97
CA VAL A 9 8.60 6.40 0.74
C VAL A 9 8.97 4.92 0.70
N PHE A 10 7.95 4.07 0.65
CA PHE A 10 8.08 2.61 0.52
C PHE A 10 7.56 2.07 -0.82
N LEU A 11 7.05 2.94 -1.69
CA LEU A 11 6.63 2.57 -3.04
C LEU A 11 6.71 3.79 -3.94
N ASN A 12 7.25 3.63 -5.15
CA ASN A 12 7.15 4.62 -6.22
C ASN A 12 7.05 3.92 -7.58
N MET A 13 5.84 3.84 -8.14
CA MET A 13 5.55 3.14 -9.40
C MET A 13 4.71 3.99 -10.37
N GLU A 14 4.59 3.50 -11.61
CA GLU A 14 3.84 4.14 -12.72
C GLU A 14 2.98 3.11 -13.51
N GLY A 15 1.89 3.58 -14.13
CA GLY A 15 1.12 2.82 -15.13
C GLY A 15 0.30 1.64 -14.60
N ILE A 16 0.25 0.54 -15.37
CA ILE A 16 -0.59 -0.65 -15.11
C ILE A 16 -0.24 -1.35 -13.79
N LEU A 17 1.04 -1.26 -13.39
CA LEU A 17 1.56 -1.76 -12.13
C LEU A 17 0.88 -1.11 -10.92
N LEU A 18 0.42 0.14 -11.06
CA LEU A 18 -0.33 0.82 -10.00
C LEU A 18 -1.67 0.16 -9.72
N VAL A 19 -2.37 -0.27 -10.78
CA VAL A 19 -3.68 -0.90 -10.70
C VAL A 19 -3.56 -2.33 -10.17
N GLU A 20 -2.59 -3.09 -10.68
CA GLU A 20 -2.32 -4.45 -10.19
C GLU A 20 -1.97 -4.44 -8.69
N PHE A 21 -1.04 -3.57 -8.31
CA PHE A 21 -0.68 -3.39 -6.92
C PHE A 21 -1.89 -2.99 -6.05
N ALA A 22 -2.75 -2.08 -6.52
CA ALA A 22 -3.97 -1.70 -5.81
C ALA A 22 -4.94 -2.88 -5.63
N ILE A 23 -5.06 -3.77 -6.62
CA ILE A 23 -5.89 -4.97 -6.54
C ILE A 23 -5.37 -5.91 -5.46
N GLU A 24 -4.06 -6.19 -5.44
CA GLU A 24 -3.45 -7.05 -4.41
C GLU A 24 -3.58 -6.43 -3.01
N LEU A 25 -3.39 -5.12 -2.91
CA LEU A 25 -3.53 -4.39 -1.65
C LEU A 25 -4.98 -4.39 -1.14
N ALA A 26 -5.96 -4.29 -2.04
CA ALA A 26 -7.38 -4.40 -1.68
C ALA A 26 -7.75 -5.82 -1.20
N LYS A 27 -7.18 -6.87 -1.82
CA LYS A 27 -7.37 -8.26 -1.35
C LYS A 27 -6.80 -8.45 0.05
N TRP A 28 -5.64 -7.86 0.33
CA TRP A 28 -5.04 -7.89 1.67
C TRP A 28 -5.88 -7.13 2.69
N LEU A 29 -6.32 -5.90 2.38
CA LEU A 29 -7.22 -5.12 3.26
C LEU A 29 -8.49 -5.89 3.62
N ARG A 30 -9.08 -6.62 2.68
CA ARG A 30 -10.25 -7.47 2.97
C ARG A 30 -9.92 -8.55 4.01
N GLN A 31 -8.77 -9.22 3.89
CA GLN A 31 -8.34 -10.23 4.86
C GLN A 31 -8.09 -9.63 6.24
N VAL A 32 -7.44 -8.46 6.30
CA VAL A 32 -7.19 -7.74 7.55
C VAL A 32 -8.51 -7.38 8.25
N ARG A 33 -9.50 -6.88 7.49
CA ARG A 33 -10.84 -6.57 8.03
C ARG A 33 -11.62 -7.79 8.51
N GLU A 34 -11.31 -8.98 8.00
CA GLU A 34 -11.82 -10.27 8.49
C GLU A 34 -11.05 -10.78 9.73
N GLY A 35 -10.15 -9.97 10.31
CA GLY A 35 -9.32 -10.33 11.47
C GLY A 35 -8.13 -11.22 11.13
N ARG A 36 -7.81 -11.38 9.84
CA ARG A 36 -6.68 -12.20 9.37
C ARG A 36 -5.48 -11.28 9.07
N PHE A 37 -4.71 -10.96 10.10
CA PHE A 37 -3.46 -10.22 9.97
C PHE A 37 -2.38 -11.13 9.38
N ARG A 38 -2.31 -11.14 8.05
CA ARG A 38 -1.31 -11.90 7.28
C ARG A 38 -0.32 -10.97 6.63
N ASN A 39 0.86 -11.52 6.33
CA ASN A 39 1.87 -10.82 5.56
C ASN A 39 1.29 -10.36 4.21
N PHE A 40 1.65 -9.15 3.81
CA PHE A 40 1.50 -8.66 2.44
C PHE A 40 2.85 -8.81 1.73
N TYR A 41 2.84 -9.30 0.49
CA TYR A 41 4.03 -9.38 -0.34
C TYR A 41 3.62 -9.07 -1.79
N TYR A 42 4.26 -8.07 -2.38
CA TYR A 42 4.11 -7.73 -3.77
C TYR A 42 5.46 -7.68 -4.46
N ALA A 43 5.51 -8.35 -5.60
CA ALA A 43 6.60 -8.37 -6.56
C ALA A 43 6.00 -8.34 -7.97
N SER A 44 6.78 -7.88 -8.94
CA SER A 44 6.41 -7.89 -10.35
C SER A 44 7.61 -8.37 -11.15
N MET A 45 7.36 -9.11 -12.22
CA MET A 45 8.41 -9.54 -13.16
C MET A 45 9.12 -8.36 -13.82
N ASP A 46 8.52 -7.17 -13.79
CA ASP A 46 9.11 -5.95 -14.36
C ASP A 46 10.26 -5.40 -13.51
N PHE A 47 10.47 -5.91 -12.29
CA PHE A 47 11.56 -5.51 -11.41
C PHE A 47 12.42 -6.71 -11.03
N GLU A 48 13.74 -6.56 -11.17
CA GLU A 48 14.71 -7.61 -10.80
C GLU A 48 14.95 -7.70 -9.29
N ILE A 49 14.57 -6.68 -8.53
CA ILE A 49 14.78 -6.57 -7.09
C ILE A 49 13.43 -6.72 -6.39
N GLU A 50 13.41 -7.51 -5.30
CA GLU A 50 12.22 -7.80 -4.52
C GLU A 50 12.46 -7.64 -3.00
N PRO A 51 11.39 -7.43 -2.20
CA PRO A 51 10.02 -7.15 -2.61
C PRO A 51 9.87 -5.70 -3.08
N ILE A 52 9.03 -5.48 -4.09
CA ILE A 52 8.59 -4.13 -4.47
C ILE A 52 7.97 -3.45 -3.24
N PHE A 53 7.06 -4.14 -2.57
CA PHE A 53 6.54 -3.75 -1.26
C PHE A 53 6.04 -4.96 -0.49
N ALA A 54 6.32 -5.02 0.81
CA ALA A 54 5.84 -6.05 1.71
C ALA A 54 5.50 -5.47 3.09
N LEU A 55 4.58 -6.12 3.78
CA LEU A 55 4.27 -5.88 5.20
C LEU A 55 4.35 -7.22 5.91
N PHE A 56 5.37 -7.42 6.75
CA PHE A 56 5.51 -8.64 7.54
C PHE A 56 4.88 -8.45 8.92
N PHE A 57 3.86 -9.23 9.25
CA PHE A 57 3.24 -9.18 10.56
C PHE A 57 4.19 -9.75 11.61
N ASN A 58 4.28 -9.06 12.74
CA ASN A 58 5.10 -9.41 13.87
C ASN A 58 4.20 -9.61 15.09
N ASP A 59 3.97 -10.88 15.44
CA ASP A 59 3.10 -11.27 16.55
C ASP A 59 3.59 -10.73 17.91
N SER A 60 4.90 -10.51 18.08
CA SER A 60 5.47 -10.03 19.35
C SER A 60 5.13 -8.57 19.63
N TRP A 61 4.83 -7.79 18.58
CA TRP A 61 4.58 -6.35 18.66
C TRP A 61 3.21 -5.95 18.11
N ASP A 62 2.38 -6.94 17.74
CA ASP A 62 1.05 -6.76 17.16
C ASP A 62 1.04 -5.72 16.03
N GLY A 63 1.97 -5.84 15.10
CA GLY A 63 2.23 -4.82 14.09
C GLY A 63 2.94 -5.33 12.85
N PHE A 64 3.14 -4.46 11.88
CA PHE A 64 3.78 -4.79 10.61
C PHE A 64 5.18 -4.20 10.52
N VAL A 65 6.09 -4.93 9.89
CA VAL A 65 7.41 -4.45 9.47
C VAL A 65 7.36 -4.23 7.96
N PRO A 66 7.39 -2.98 7.47
CA PRO A 66 7.40 -2.71 6.03
C PRO A 66 8.75 -3.06 5.41
N ALA A 67 8.74 -3.55 4.17
CA ALA A 67 9.96 -3.76 3.38
C ALA A 67 9.69 -3.33 1.94
N SER A 68 10.69 -2.75 1.28
CA SER A 68 10.60 -2.32 -0.11
C SER A 68 11.99 -2.16 -0.71
N VAL A 69 12.11 -2.44 -2.01
CA VAL A 69 13.30 -2.10 -2.81
C VAL A 69 13.67 -0.62 -2.82
N TRP A 70 12.75 0.29 -2.48
CA TRP A 70 12.99 1.74 -2.49
C TRP A 70 13.30 2.33 -1.11
N SER A 71 13.35 1.51 -0.06
CA SER A 71 13.66 1.98 1.30
C SER A 71 14.90 1.30 1.85
N ASP A 72 16.00 2.06 1.94
CA ASP A 72 17.23 1.64 2.62
C ASP A 72 17.16 1.77 4.16
N LYS A 73 16.05 2.32 4.69
CA LYS A 73 15.90 2.50 6.14
C LYS A 73 15.59 1.18 6.83
N GLN A 74 16.17 1.00 8.03
CA GLN A 74 15.73 -0.05 8.95
C GLN A 74 14.25 0.18 9.27
N PRO A 75 13.36 -0.75 8.90
CA PRO A 75 11.93 -0.56 9.09
C PRO A 75 11.58 -0.72 10.58
N SER A 76 10.95 0.30 11.15
CA SER A 76 10.30 0.19 12.45
C SER A 76 8.97 -0.54 12.32
N VAL A 77 8.58 -1.26 13.38
CA VAL A 77 7.24 -1.83 13.48
C VAL A 77 6.21 -0.70 13.44
N ILE A 78 5.18 -0.85 12.61
CA ILE A 78 4.04 0.05 12.52
C ILE A 78 2.77 -0.65 12.99
N SER A 79 1.82 0.12 13.52
CA SER A 79 0.53 -0.44 13.93
C SER A 79 -0.29 -0.94 12.72
N PRO A 80 -1.19 -1.91 12.92
CA PRO A 80 -2.13 -2.35 11.88
C PRO A 80 -2.92 -1.18 11.30
N ASP A 81 -3.40 -0.26 12.14
CA ASP A 81 -4.12 0.94 11.71
C ASP A 81 -3.27 1.81 10.77
N THR A 82 -1.98 1.98 11.06
CA THR A 82 -1.08 2.75 10.19
C THR A 82 -0.95 2.08 8.82
N ALA A 83 -0.76 0.75 8.80
CA ALA A 83 -0.66 -0.02 7.56
C ALA A 83 -1.96 0.04 6.74
N ILE A 84 -3.11 -0.09 7.40
CA ILE A 84 -4.45 -0.01 6.79
C ILE A 84 -4.67 1.39 6.22
N CYS A 85 -4.44 2.45 7.00
CA CYS A 85 -4.63 3.83 6.55
C CYS A 85 -3.74 4.16 5.34
N ALA A 86 -2.48 3.73 5.35
CA ALA A 86 -1.57 3.94 4.21
C ALA A 86 -2.06 3.22 2.94
N ALA A 87 -2.52 1.97 3.09
CA ALA A 87 -3.06 1.18 1.99
C ALA A 87 -4.35 1.78 1.41
N GLU A 88 -5.28 2.19 2.26
CA GLU A 88 -6.53 2.84 1.85
C GLU A 88 -6.29 4.20 1.19
N LYS A 89 -5.33 4.98 1.71
CA LYS A 89 -4.92 6.26 1.12
C LYS A 89 -4.41 6.05 -0.31
N TYR A 90 -3.50 5.09 -0.51
CA TYR A 90 -2.97 4.78 -1.83
C TYR A 90 -4.07 4.42 -2.83
N ILE A 91 -4.99 3.51 -2.47
CA ILE A 91 -6.09 3.09 -3.35
C ILE A 91 -7.00 4.27 -3.70
N ARG A 92 -7.31 5.13 -2.72
CA ARG A 92 -8.16 6.31 -2.91
C ARG A 92 -7.52 7.32 -3.86
N GLU A 93 -6.24 7.63 -3.64
CA GLU A 93 -5.49 8.55 -4.50
C GLU A 93 -5.38 8.00 -5.92
N LEU A 94 -5.22 6.67 -6.08
CA LEU A 94 -5.14 6.06 -7.39
C LEU A 94 -6.48 6.15 -8.12
N ALA A 95 -7.59 5.89 -7.42
CA ALA A 95 -8.93 6.02 -7.98
C ALA A 95 -9.22 7.45 -8.46
N VAL A 96 -8.80 8.46 -7.68
CA VAL A 96 -8.89 9.88 -8.07
C VAL A 96 -8.04 10.17 -9.30
N HIS A 97 -6.80 9.66 -9.34
CA HIS A 97 -5.90 9.88 -10.46
C HIS A 97 -6.39 9.24 -11.77
N LEU A 98 -7.00 8.05 -11.70
CA LEU A 98 -7.54 7.34 -12.86
C LEU A 98 -8.88 7.89 -13.37
N ASN A 99 -9.64 8.58 -12.50
CA ASN A 99 -10.92 9.20 -12.87
C ASN A 99 -11.02 10.65 -12.37
N PRO A 100 -10.29 11.59 -12.99
CA PRO A 100 -10.29 13.00 -12.55
C PRO A 100 -11.66 13.69 -12.73
N LEU A 101 -12.51 13.20 -13.63
CA LEU A 101 -13.82 13.79 -13.95
C LEU A 101 -14.90 13.55 -12.86
N CYS A 102 -14.62 12.73 -11.84
CA CYS A 102 -15.51 12.54 -10.70
C CYS A 102 -15.37 13.65 -9.63
N GLN A 103 -14.42 14.58 -9.77
CA GLN A 103 -14.25 15.72 -8.86
C GLN A 103 -15.17 16.90 -9.18
N ASP A 104 -15.70 16.98 -10.41
CA ASP A 104 -16.52 18.10 -10.87
C ASP A 104 -18.04 17.89 -10.72
N SER A 105 -18.49 16.67 -10.43
CA SER A 105 -19.92 16.34 -10.31
C SER A 105 -20.54 16.63 -8.93
N CYS A 106 -19.75 17.05 -7.94
CA CYS A 106 -20.25 17.53 -6.63
C CYS A 106 -20.36 19.07 -6.54
N ARG A 107 -20.27 19.80 -7.66
CA ARG A 107 -20.44 21.26 -7.71
C ARG A 107 -21.60 21.72 -8.60
N LEU A 108 -22.74 21.02 -8.57
CA LEU A 108 -23.98 21.60 -9.08
C LEU A 108 -25.17 21.24 -8.17
N TYR A 109 -25.83 22.30 -7.73
CA TYR A 109 -27.04 22.46 -6.90
C TYR A 109 -26.86 22.41 -5.37
#